data_AF-A0A1B3MNG2-F1
#
_entry.id   AF-A0A1B3MNG2-F1
#
_cell.length_a   1.000
_cell.length_b   1.000
_cell.length_c   1.000
_cell.angle_alpha   90.00
_cell.angle_beta   90.00
_cell.angle_gamma   90.00
#
_symmetry.space_group_name_H-M   'P 1'
#
loop_
_entity.id
_entity.type
_entity.pdbx_description
1 polymer ?
#
loop_
_entity_poly.entity_id
_entity_poly.type
_entity_poly.pdbx_seq_one_letter_code
_entity_poly.pdbx_strand_id
1 'polypeptide(L)' 'MLLFAGSILGQWFAGWHVAREDALPHHQAVMTLGTYTTSPEFISSVFENWESEFLQMSAYVVLTARLVQRGSSESKDP' A
#
# COMPACT_ATOMS: atom_id res chain seq x y z
N MET A 1 -12.60 10.34 -1.34
CA MET A 1 -12.40 10.12 -2.79
C MET A 1 -11.44 11.12 -3.41
N LEU A 2 -11.61 12.44 -3.24
CA LEU A 2 -10.65 13.43 -3.76
C LEU A 2 -9.23 13.26 -3.19
N LEU A 3 -9.10 13.08 -1.87
CA LEU A 3 -7.79 12.84 -1.24
C LEU A 3 -7.13 11.54 -1.70
N PHE A 4 -7.93 10.48 -1.88
CA PHE A 4 -7.45 9.19 -2.39
C PHE A 4 -6.97 9.30 -3.85
N ALA A 5 -7.76 9.96 -4.71
CA ALA A 5 -7.33 10.23 -6.07
C ALA A 5 -6.07 11.11 -6.11
N GLY A 6 -6.02 12.14 -5.26
CA GLY A 6 -4.86 13.01 -5.10
C GLY A 6 -3.62 12.26 -4.61
N SER A 7 -3.76 11.33 -3.65
CA SER A 7 -2.64 10.53 -3.15
C SER A 7 -2.12 9.56 -4.20
N ILE A 8 -3.02 8.88 -4.94
CA ILE A 8 -2.63 7.99 -6.04
C ILE A 8 -1.95 8.78 -7.15
N LEU A 9 -2.46 9.95 -7.53
CA LEU A 9 -1.81 10.81 -8.52
C LEU A 9 -0.44 11.29 -8.02
N GLY A 10 -0.33 11.72 -6.77
CA GLY A 10 0.94 12.12 -6.16
C GLY A 10 1.97 10.99 -6.15
N GLN A 11 1.57 9.80 -5.73
CA GLN A 11 2.40 8.58 -5.75
C GLN A 11 2.82 8.21 -7.17
N TRP A 12 1.90 8.31 -8.13
CA TRP A 12 2.18 8.05 -9.54
C TRP A 12 3.23 9.01 -10.12
N PHE A 13 3.07 10.32 -9.91
CA PHE A 13 4.03 11.32 -10.38
C PHE A 13 5.38 11.23 -9.67
N ALA A 14 5.38 11.06 -8.35
CA ALA A 14 6.61 10.95 -7.57
C ALA A 14 7.38 9.68 -7.92
N GLY A 15 6.69 8.53 -8.03
CA GLY A 15 7.31 7.27 -8.40
C GLY A 15 7.90 7.30 -9.81
N TRP A 16 7.20 7.93 -10.76
CA TRP A 16 7.74 8.14 -12.11
C TRP A 16 8.99 9.01 -12.08
N HIS A 17 9.00 10.09 -11.29
CA HIS A 17 10.17 10.97 -11.17
C HIS A 17 11.40 10.18 -10.70
N VAL A 18 11.24 9.36 -9.66
CA VAL A 18 12.31 8.49 -9.13
C VAL A 18 12.76 7.48 -10.19
N ALA A 19 11.83 6.79 -10.85
CA ALA A 19 12.18 5.82 -11.90
C ALA A 19 12.95 6.46 -13.07
N ARG A 20 12.67 7.75 -13.37
CA ARG A 20 13.41 8.50 -14.38
C ARG A 20 14.82 8.88 -13.92
N GLU A 21 14.97 9.30 -12.67
CA GLU A 21 16.26 9.64 -12.08
C GLU A 21 17.16 8.40 -12.00
N ASP A 22 16.59 7.23 -11.68
CA ASP A 22 17.31 5.96 -11.63
C ASP A 22 17.74 5.45 -13.02
N ALA A 23 16.99 5.76 -14.08
CA ALA A 23 17.33 5.34 -15.44
C ALA A 23 18.62 6.01 -15.98
N LEU A 24 18.93 7.22 -15.53
CA LEU A 24 20.09 8.02 -15.96
C LEU A 24 21.44 7.35 -15.62
N PRO A 25 21.72 6.97 -14.36
CA PRO A 25 22.93 6.23 -13.99
C PRO A 25 23.08 4.88 -14.70
N HIS A 26 21.97 4.21 -15.02
CA HIS A 26 21.98 2.86 -15.59
C HIS A 26 21.99 2.85 -17.13
N HIS A 27 22.10 4.02 -17.79
CA HIS A 27 22.00 4.17 -19.25
C HIS A 27 20.74 3.51 -19.84
N GLN A 28 19.65 3.46 -19.07
CA GLN A 28 18.39 2.86 -19.49
C GLN A 28 17.48 3.89 -20.16
N ALA A 29 16.57 3.39 -21.01
CA ALA A 29 15.56 4.23 -21.63
C ALA A 29 14.59 4.76 -20.56
N VAL A 30 14.41 6.07 -20.52
CA VAL A 30 13.51 6.75 -19.60
C VAL A 30 12.07 6.35 -19.92
N MET A 31 11.39 5.71 -18.96
CA MET A 31 9.99 5.33 -19.13
C MET A 31 9.10 6.56 -19.24
N THR A 32 8.14 6.53 -20.16
CA THR A 32 7.11 7.57 -20.23
C THR A 32 6.13 7.42 -19.06
N LEU A 33 5.44 8.50 -18.69
CA LEU A 33 4.47 8.49 -17.59
C LEU A 33 3.37 7.41 -17.79
N GLY A 34 2.94 7.22 -19.04
CA GLY A 34 1.95 6.21 -19.41
C GLY A 34 2.49 4.78 -19.49
N THR A 35 3.81 4.59 -19.64
CA THR A 35 4.43 3.26 -19.50
C THR A 35 4.60 2.89 -18.03
N TYR A 36 4.85 3.89 -17.17
CA TYR A 36 5.00 3.71 -15.73
C TYR A 36 3.70 3.28 -15.04
N THR A 37 2.51 3.71 -15.53
CA THR A 37 1.22 3.29 -14.95
C THR A 37 1.00 1.78 -14.97
N THR A 38 1.55 1.07 -15.95
CA THR A 38 1.42 -0.38 -16.08
C THR A 38 2.70 -1.10 -15.65
N SER A 39 3.64 -0.40 -15.02
CA SER A 39 4.89 -1.00 -14.58
C SER A 39 4.69 -1.80 -13.28
N PRO A 40 5.46 -2.88 -13.08
CA PRO A 40 5.41 -3.65 -11.84
C PRO A 40 5.68 -2.79 -10.61
N GLU A 41 6.58 -1.81 -10.70
CA GLU A 41 7.00 -0.96 -9.58
C GLU A 41 5.86 -0.07 -9.10
N PHE A 42 5.10 0.53 -10.02
CA PHE A 42 3.94 1.32 -9.65
C PHE A 42 2.85 0.45 -9.04
N ILE A 43 2.50 -0.66 -9.72
CA ILE A 43 1.44 -1.56 -9.28
C ILE A 43 1.79 -2.17 -7.91
N SER A 44 3.02 -2.66 -7.72
CA SER A 44 3.45 -3.23 -6.43
C SER A 44 3.39 -2.19 -5.33
N SER A 45 3.85 -0.96 -5.56
CA SER A 45 3.80 0.10 -4.53
C SER A 45 2.36 0.42 -4.08
N VAL A 46 1.38 0.38 -4.99
CA VAL A 46 -0.03 0.58 -4.66
C VAL A 46 -0.58 -0.63 -3.91
N PHE A 47 -0.23 -1.84 -4.34
CA PHE A 47 -0.64 -3.08 -3.67
C PHE A 47 -0.04 -3.24 -2.29
N GLU A 48 1.22 -2.86 -2.07
CA GLU A 48 1.87 -2.88 -0.77
C GLU A 48 1.18 -1.92 0.22
N ASN A 49 0.82 -0.72 -0.22
CA ASN A 49 0.05 0.22 0.60
C ASN A 49 -1.31 -0.39 1.00
N TRP A 50 -2.00 -0.99 0.03
CA TRP A 50 -3.28 -1.66 0.27
C TRP A 50 -3.15 -2.89 1.19
N GLU A 51 -2.13 -3.72 0.98
CA GLU A 51 -1.83 -4.90 1.79
C GLU A 51 -1.54 -4.51 3.24
N SER A 52 -0.74 -3.47 3.44
CA SER A 52 -0.42 -2.93 4.76
C SER A 52 -1.69 -2.49 5.50
N GLU A 53 -2.57 -1.74 4.85
CA GLU A 53 -3.85 -1.31 5.44
C GLU A 53 -4.75 -2.51 5.77
N PHE A 54 -4.82 -3.51 4.88
CA PHE A 54 -5.57 -4.73 5.13
C PHE A 54 -5.02 -5.51 6.34
N LEU A 55 -3.69 -5.67 6.42
CA LEU A 55 -3.03 -6.36 7.52
C LEU A 55 -3.22 -5.61 8.84
N GLN A 56 -3.08 -4.28 8.82
CA GLN A 56 -3.33 -3.41 9.96
C GLN A 56 -4.76 -3.57 10.47
N MET A 57 -5.76 -3.50 9.60
CA MET A 57 -7.17 -3.64 9.99
C MET A 57 -7.48 -5.04 10.52
N SER A 58 -6.94 -6.09 9.88
CA SER A 58 -7.07 -7.47 10.32
C SER A 58 -6.45 -7.68 11.70
N ALA A 59 -5.24 -7.15 11.91
CA ALA A 59 -4.57 -7.19 13.21
C ALA A 59 -5.38 -6.44 14.27
N TYR A 60 -5.86 -5.23 13.96
CA TYR A 60 -6.72 -4.44 14.85
C TYR A 60 -7.97 -5.22 15.28
N VAL A 61 -8.70 -5.81 14.34
CA VAL A 61 -9.93 -6.58 14.63
C VAL A 61 -9.62 -7.83 15.47
N VAL A 62 -8.62 -8.62 15.08
CA VAL A 62 -8.25 -9.87 15.79
C VAL A 62 -7.75 -9.57 17.20
N LEU A 63 -6.86 -8.58 17.37
CA LEU A 63 -6.38 -8.16 18.68
C LEU A 63 -7.52 -7.66 19.55
N THR A 64 -8.38 -6.79 19.01
CA THR A 64 -9.52 -6.24 19.76
C THR A 64 -10.48 -7.35 20.19
N ALA A 65 -10.83 -8.26 19.28
CA ALA A 65 -11.69 -9.40 19.59
C ALA A 65 -11.07 -10.28 20.69
N ARG A 66 -9.78 -10.59 20.61
CA ARG A 66 -9.07 -11.38 21.63
C ARG A 66 -9.00 -10.68 22.98
N LEU A 67 -8.73 -9.39 23.02
CA LEU A 67 -8.63 -8.61 24.26
C LEU A 67 -10.00 -8.48 24.95
N VAL A 68 -11.06 -8.24 24.17
CA VAL A 68 -12.44 -8.20 24.69
C VAL A 68 -12.86 -9.57 25.24
N GLN A 69 -12.53 -10.66 24.55
CA GLN A 69 -12.83 -12.01 25.03
C GLN A 69 -12.03 -12.37 26.30
N ARG A 70 -10.77 -11.92 26.43
CA ARG A 70 -9.89 -12.22 27.58
C ARG A 70 -10.30 -11.61 28.94
N GLY A 71 -11.42 -10.90 29.03
CA GLY A 71 -11.98 -10.40 30.29
C GLY A 71 -13.50 -10.57 30.41
N SER A 72 -14.13 -11.27 29.47
CA SER A 72 -15.58 -11.48 29.47
C SER A 72 -15.95 -12.69 30.32
N SER A 73 -16.91 -12.51 31.25
CA SER A 73 -17.53 -13.59 32.03
C SER A 73 -18.35 -14.59 31.20
N GLU A 74 -18.52 -14.34 29.90
CA GLU A 74 -19.18 -15.21 28.91
C GLU A 74 -18.18 -16.04 28.08
N SER A 75 -16.86 -15.94 28.34
CA SER A 75 -15.86 -16.83 27.72
C SER A 75 -16.05 -18.26 28.25
N LYS A 76 -16.96 -19.01 27.65
CA LYS A 76 -17.24 -20.40 27.98
C LYS A 76 -15.97 -21.24 27.87
N ASP A 77 -15.56 -21.81 29.00
CA ASP A 77 -14.84 -23.09 29.00
C ASP A 77 -15.80 -24.15 28.43
N PRO A 78 -15.35 -24.97 27.45
CA PRO A 78 -16.15 -26.07 26.91
C PRO A 78 -16.46 -27.16 27.94
#